data_AF-A0A2R4S9V9-F1
#
_entry.id   AF-A0A2R4S9V9-F1
#
_cell.length_a   1.000
_cell.length_b   1.000
_cell.length_c   1.000
_cell.angle_alpha   90.00
_cell.angle_beta   90.00
_cell.angle_gamma   90.00
#
_symmetry.space_group_name_H-M   'P 1'
#
loop_
_entity.id
_entity.type
_entity.pdbx_description
1 polymer ?
#
loop_
_entity_poly.entity_id
_entity_poly.type
_entity_poly.pdbx_seq_one_letter_code
_entity_poly.pdbx_strand_id
1 'polypeptide(L)'
;TGDKIETAINIGIAANLIDNYAEQFIYTEESQINKDNLMKKLDEDILKIEKALNLPHFDFKEYEKQNNRISKDSTKKFRFPFFRNCKNKVNNLSLDRDIYKKMNHSTNHVLIVDGTVIDTFLEKEFEMKFFY
;
A
#
# COMPACT_ATOMS: atom_id res chain seq x y z
N THR A 1 -18.59 -17.19 19.49
CA THR A 1 -19.54 -16.54 18.55
C THR A 1 -19.03 -15.14 18.26
N GLY A 2 -18.03 -14.89 17.42
CA GLY A 2 -17.31 -15.73 16.45
C GLY A 2 -17.58 -15.33 14.99
N ASP A 3 -18.69 -14.63 14.74
CA ASP A 3 -19.22 -14.38 13.41
C ASP A 3 -19.18 -12.86 13.14
N LYS A 4 -18.12 -12.39 12.47
CA LYS A 4 -18.00 -10.98 12.03
C LYS A 4 -17.36 -10.86 10.65
N ILE A 5 -16.20 -11.50 10.42
CA ILE A 5 -15.49 -11.35 9.15
C ILE A 5 -16.03 -12.28 8.05
N GLU A 6 -16.33 -13.54 8.38
CA GLU A 6 -16.98 -14.48 7.46
C GLU A 6 -18.37 -13.99 7.03
N THR A 7 -19.15 -13.46 7.97
CA THR A 7 -20.43 -12.82 7.68
C THR A 7 -20.26 -11.62 6.73
N ALA A 8 -19.27 -10.76 6.97
CA ALA A 8 -19.01 -9.60 6.13
C ALA A 8 -18.60 -10.02 4.71
N ILE A 9 -17.77 -11.06 4.57
CA ILE A 9 -17.39 -11.64 3.27
C ILE A 9 -18.63 -12.18 2.56
N ASN A 10 -19.45 -12.98 3.24
CA ASN A 10 -20.67 -13.56 2.67
C ASN A 10 -21.67 -12.48 2.22
N ILE A 11 -21.84 -11.40 3.00
CA ILE A 11 -22.64 -10.25 2.61
C ILE A 11 -22.04 -9.55 1.39
N GLY A 12 -20.72 -9.35 1.36
CA GLY A 12 -20.01 -8.74 0.23
C GLY A 12 -20.19 -9.54 -1.06
N ILE A 13 -20.11 -10.88 -0.99
CA ILE A 13 -20.37 -11.79 -2.09
C ILE A 13 -21.84 -11.70 -2.53
N ALA A 14 -22.78 -11.81 -1.59
CA ALA A 14 -24.22 -11.78 -1.88
C ALA A 14 -24.66 -10.44 -2.51
N ALA A 15 -23.99 -9.35 -2.15
CA ALA A 15 -24.21 -8.02 -2.71
C ALA A 15 -23.44 -7.76 -4.03
N ASN A 16 -22.72 -8.75 -4.58
CA ASN A 16 -21.84 -8.63 -5.74
C ASN A 16 -20.74 -7.56 -5.59
N LEU A 17 -20.33 -7.26 -4.34
CA LEU A 17 -19.21 -6.36 -4.04
C LEU A 17 -17.87 -7.11 -4.05
N ILE A 18 -17.88 -8.41 -3.77
CA ILE A 18 -16.72 -9.30 -3.76
C ILE A 18 -16.99 -10.44 -4.73
N ASP A 19 -16.05 -10.70 -5.63
CA ASP A 19 -16.08 -11.87 -6.49
C ASP A 19 -15.60 -13.10 -5.71
N ASN A 20 -16.26 -14.24 -5.91
CA ASN A 20 -15.88 -15.52 -5.31
C ASN A 20 -14.46 -15.96 -5.70
N TYR A 21 -13.97 -15.49 -6.85
CA TYR A 21 -12.63 -15.79 -7.35
C TYR A 21 -11.61 -14.68 -7.05
N ALA A 22 -12.00 -13.65 -6.29
CA ALA A 22 -11.07 -12.60 -5.93
C ALA A 22 -10.00 -13.09 -4.94
N GLU A 23 -8.76 -12.65 -5.14
CA GLU A 23 -7.70 -12.85 -4.15
C GLU A 23 -7.97 -11.93 -2.95
N GLN A 24 -8.05 -12.51 -1.76
CA GLN A 24 -8.42 -11.80 -0.53
C GLN A 24 -7.20 -11.57 0.36
N PHE A 25 -6.93 -10.31 0.69
CA PHE A 25 -5.93 -9.89 1.66
C PHE A 25 -6.64 -9.57 2.98
N ILE A 26 -6.49 -10.44 3.97
CA ILE A 26 -7.30 -10.39 5.20
C ILE A 26 -6.43 -9.96 6.38
N TYR A 27 -6.85 -8.92 7.11
CA TYR A 27 -6.20 -8.41 8.30
C TYR A 27 -7.18 -8.39 9.47
N THR A 28 -6.95 -9.25 10.46
CA THR A 28 -7.81 -9.43 11.65
C THR A 28 -7.09 -8.98 12.93
N GLU A 29 -7.84 -8.79 14.01
CA GLU A 29 -7.28 -8.51 15.34
C GLU A 29 -6.15 -9.50 15.75
N GLU A 30 -6.27 -10.78 15.40
CA GLU A 30 -5.24 -11.79 15.64
C GLU A 30 -3.91 -11.49 14.92
N SER A 31 -3.96 -10.72 13.83
CA SER A 31 -2.77 -10.26 13.10
C SER A 31 -2.02 -9.14 13.85
N GLN A 32 -2.63 -8.50 14.85
CA GLN A 32 -2.01 -7.40 15.62
C GLN A 32 -1.10 -7.86 16.76
N ILE A 33 -1.04 -9.17 17.06
CA ILE A 33 -0.28 -9.70 18.20
C ILE A 33 1.21 -9.27 18.14
N ASN A 34 1.74 -8.99 16.94
CA ASN A 34 3.06 -8.38 16.77
C ASN A 34 3.10 -7.42 15.56
N LYS A 35 3.36 -6.13 15.82
CA LYS A 35 3.50 -5.07 14.79
C LYS A 35 4.55 -5.43 13.72
N ASP A 36 5.65 -6.06 14.09
CA ASP A 36 6.69 -6.45 13.13
C ASP A 36 6.19 -7.52 12.15
N ASN A 37 5.35 -8.45 12.63
CA ASN A 37 4.76 -9.47 11.78
C ASN A 37 3.69 -8.87 10.87
N LEU A 38 2.91 -7.92 11.38
CA LEU A 38 1.94 -7.17 10.58
C LEU A 38 2.63 -6.40 9.44
N MET A 39 3.75 -5.73 9.73
CA MET A 39 4.53 -4.99 8.74
C MET A 39 5.11 -5.92 7.66
N LYS A 40 5.66 -7.07 8.07
CA LYS A 40 6.18 -8.07 7.12
C LYS A 40 5.08 -8.62 6.21
N LYS A 41 3.90 -8.90 6.77
CA LYS A 41 2.75 -9.36 6.00
C LYS A 41 2.31 -8.31 4.98
N LEU A 42 2.26 -7.03 5.39
CA LEU A 42 1.95 -5.92 4.49
C LEU A 42 2.97 -5.83 3.35
N ASP A 43 4.27 -5.97 3.64
CA ASP A 43 5.32 -5.99 2.62
C ASP A 43 5.17 -7.17 1.63
N GLU A 44 4.85 -8.35 2.13
CA GLU A 44 4.61 -9.53 1.30
C GLU A 44 3.39 -9.37 0.39
N ASP A 45 2.32 -8.78 0.91
CA ASP A 45 1.08 -8.57 0.16
C ASP A 45 1.25 -7.47 -0.90
N ILE A 46 1.97 -6.39 -0.59
CA ILE A 46 2.38 -5.39 -1.59
C ILE A 46 3.17 -6.05 -2.72
N LEU A 47 4.14 -6.91 -2.40
CA LEU A 47 4.93 -7.63 -3.40
C LEU A 47 4.09 -8.57 -4.27
N LYS A 48 3.05 -9.21 -3.72
CA LYS A 48 2.12 -10.05 -4.49
C LYS A 48 1.32 -9.19 -5.46
N ILE A 49 0.76 -8.08 -5.00
CA ILE A 49 -0.02 -7.16 -5.84
C ILE A 49 0.86 -6.55 -6.93
N GLU A 50 2.08 -6.12 -6.61
CA GLU A 50 3.01 -5.58 -7.60
C GLU A 50 3.32 -6.60 -8.70
N LYS A 51 3.52 -7.88 -8.34
CA LYS A 51 3.72 -8.95 -9.32
C LYS A 51 2.46 -9.21 -10.15
N ALA A 52 1.28 -9.28 -9.50
CA ALA A 52 0.01 -9.51 -10.19
C ALA A 52 -0.29 -8.37 -11.19
N LEU A 53 0.04 -7.14 -10.84
CA LEU A 53 -0.15 -5.93 -11.64
C LEU A 53 1.03 -5.62 -12.57
N ASN A 54 2.09 -6.45 -12.58
CA ASN A 54 3.35 -6.21 -13.30
C ASN A 54 3.96 -4.81 -13.05
N LEU A 55 3.90 -4.35 -11.80
CA LEU A 55 4.46 -3.08 -11.35
C LEU A 55 5.96 -3.23 -10.99
N PRO A 56 6.76 -2.18 -11.24
CA PRO A 56 8.10 -2.12 -10.67
C PRO A 56 7.99 -1.99 -9.15
N HIS A 57 8.81 -2.76 -8.42
CA HIS A 57 8.83 -2.72 -6.97
C HIS A 57 9.21 -1.33 -6.44
N PHE A 58 8.41 -0.81 -5.49
CA PHE A 58 8.66 0.47 -4.87
C PHE A 58 9.55 0.38 -3.63
N ASP A 59 10.69 1.09 -3.64
CA ASP A 59 11.59 1.17 -2.47
C ASP A 59 11.16 2.29 -1.51
N PHE A 60 10.37 1.92 -0.51
CA PHE A 60 9.94 2.82 0.58
C PHE A 60 11.11 3.42 1.36
N LYS A 61 12.23 2.70 1.52
CA LYS A 61 13.39 3.19 2.29
C LYS A 61 14.14 4.28 1.52
N GLU A 62 14.24 4.14 0.20
CA GLU A 62 14.82 5.19 -0.62
C GLU A 62 13.93 6.45 -0.61
N TYR A 63 12.62 6.27 -0.74
CA TYR A 63 11.65 7.37 -0.71
C TYR A 63 11.71 8.19 0.59
N GLU A 64 11.72 7.53 1.75
CA GLU A 64 11.89 8.21 3.04
C GLU A 64 13.19 9.01 3.13
N LYS A 65 14.30 8.47 2.62
CA LYS A 65 15.60 9.16 2.62
C LYS A 65 15.56 10.41 1.75
N GLN A 66 14.90 10.36 0.59
CA GLN A 66 14.75 11.50 -0.29
C GLN A 66 13.87 12.58 0.36
N ASN A 67 12.74 12.19 0.95
CA ASN A 67 11.83 13.13 1.62
C ASN A 67 12.50 13.83 2.83
N ASN A 68 13.27 13.08 3.62
CA ASN A 68 14.06 13.61 4.74
C ASN A 68 15.21 14.55 4.30
N ARG A 69 15.70 14.43 3.07
CA ARG A 69 16.71 15.35 2.51
C ARG A 69 16.06 16.65 2.03
N ILE A 70 14.93 16.56 1.33
CA ILE A 70 14.16 17.72 0.85
C ILE A 70 13.69 18.58 2.03
N SER A 71 13.21 17.96 3.11
CA SER A 71 12.80 18.69 4.32
C SER A 71 13.96 19.46 4.96
N LYS A 72 15.18 18.90 4.95
CA LYS A 72 16.40 19.54 5.47
C LYS A 72 16.90 20.68 4.58
N ASP A 73 16.82 20.55 3.26
CA ASP A 73 17.26 21.58 2.31
C ASP A 73 16.36 22.82 2.26
N SER A 74 15.11 22.72 2.72
CA SER A 74 14.17 23.85 2.76
C SER A 74 14.62 25.01 3.70
N THR A 75 15.64 24.80 4.54
CA THR A 75 16.19 25.82 5.45
C THR A 75 17.47 26.51 4.94
N LYS A 76 18.01 26.14 3.78
CA LYS A 76 19.21 26.79 3.20
C LYS A 76 18.94 27.39 1.83
N LYS A 77 18.35 28.60 1.83
CA LYS A 77 18.57 29.55 0.73
C LYS A 77 20.07 29.88 0.68
N PHE A 78 20.81 29.42 -0.34
CA PHE A 78 21.74 30.22 -1.16
C PHE A 78 22.50 29.34 -2.19
N ARG A 79 22.36 29.73 -3.47
CA ARG A 79 23.27 29.61 -4.64
C ARG A 79 23.91 28.25 -5.00
N PHE A 80 23.63 27.75 -6.21
CA PHE A 80 24.49 27.80 -7.42
C PHE A 80 23.78 27.10 -8.61
N PRO A 81 23.81 27.64 -9.86
CA PRO A 81 23.13 27.04 -10.99
C PRO A 81 24.11 26.27 -11.89
N PHE A 82 24.67 25.15 -11.45
CA PHE A 82 25.46 24.29 -12.35
C PHE A 82 25.43 22.83 -11.89
N PHE A 83 24.94 21.97 -12.79
CA PHE A 83 24.91 20.49 -12.73
C PHE A 83 23.90 19.83 -11.78
N ARG A 84 22.79 19.31 -12.34
CA ARG A 84 22.66 17.90 -12.72
C ARG A 84 21.27 17.63 -13.32
N ASN A 85 21.22 17.34 -14.61
CA ASN A 85 20.13 16.56 -15.19
C ASN A 85 20.30 15.10 -14.72
N CYS A 86 20.02 14.83 -13.45
CA CYS A 86 19.61 13.49 -13.05
C CYS A 86 18.10 13.50 -13.15
N LYS A 87 17.57 12.88 -14.21
CA LYS A 87 16.17 12.45 -14.25
C LYS A 87 16.01 11.40 -13.14
N ASN A 88 15.92 11.84 -11.89
CA ASN A 88 15.40 11.01 -10.83
C ASN A 88 13.95 10.79 -11.24
N LYS A 89 13.63 9.57 -11.65
CA LYS A 89 12.26 9.16 -11.86
C LYS A 89 11.57 9.47 -10.54
N VAL A 90 10.72 10.49 -10.54
CA VAL A 90 9.94 10.83 -9.35
C VAL A 90 8.99 9.66 -9.19
N ASN A 91 9.38 8.69 -8.37
CA ASN A 91 8.53 7.57 -8.04
C ASN A 91 7.44 8.15 -7.15
N ASN A 92 6.39 8.66 -7.79
CA ASN A 92 5.21 9.13 -7.11
C ASN A 92 4.54 7.91 -6.47
N LEU A 93 4.17 8.04 -5.20
CA LEU A 93 3.38 7.03 -4.48
C LEU A 93 2.04 6.76 -5.17
N SER A 94 1.52 7.73 -5.93
CA SER A 94 0.25 7.60 -6.64
C SER A 94 0.44 6.89 -7.98
N LEU A 95 -0.12 5.70 -8.09
CA LEU A 95 -0.36 5.04 -9.37
C LEU A 95 -1.47 5.77 -10.15
N ASP A 96 -1.26 5.99 -11.46
CA ASP A 96 -2.27 6.62 -12.32
C ASP A 96 -3.44 5.65 -12.59
N ARG A 97 -4.56 5.89 -11.91
CA ARG A 97 -5.77 5.08 -11.99
C ARG A 97 -6.22 4.78 -13.42
N ASP A 98 -6.07 5.72 -14.35
CA ASP A 98 -6.55 5.58 -15.72
C ASP A 98 -5.66 4.68 -16.58
N ILE A 99 -4.37 4.60 -16.24
CA ILE A 99 -3.43 3.66 -16.86
C ILE A 99 -3.73 2.24 -16.38
N TYR A 100 -3.97 2.06 -15.08
CA TYR A 100 -4.17 0.73 -14.49
C TYR A 100 -5.55 0.15 -14.74
N LYS A 101 -6.60 0.98 -14.82
CA LYS A 101 -7.96 0.52 -15.18
C LYS A 101 -8.00 -0.19 -16.54
N LYS A 102 -7.09 0.14 -17.47
CA LYS A 102 -6.96 -0.49 -18.79
C LYS A 102 -6.14 -1.78 -18.78
N MET A 103 -5.33 -2.01 -17.75
CA MET A 103 -4.48 -3.20 -17.62
C MET A 103 -5.16 -4.32 -16.81
N ASN A 104 -6.13 -3.99 -15.95
CA ASN A 104 -6.69 -4.89 -14.92
C ASN A 104 -7.91 -5.72 -15.35
N HIS A 105 -7.95 -6.24 -16.57
CA HIS A 105 -9.15 -6.97 -17.03
C HIS A 105 -9.30 -8.39 -16.45
N SER A 106 -8.38 -8.90 -15.63
CA SER A 106 -8.36 -10.34 -15.29
C SER A 106 -8.22 -10.74 -13.82
N THR A 107 -7.89 -9.85 -12.87
CA THR A 107 -7.71 -10.25 -11.46
C THR A 107 -8.42 -9.29 -10.51
N ASN A 108 -9.43 -9.81 -9.82
CA ASN A 108 -10.10 -9.12 -8.73
C ASN A 108 -9.28 -9.34 -7.45
N HIS A 109 -8.84 -8.27 -6.82
CA HIS A 109 -8.14 -8.30 -5.54
C HIS A 109 -8.97 -7.52 -4.52
N VAL A 110 -9.15 -8.07 -3.33
CA VAL A 110 -9.98 -7.48 -2.27
C VAL A 110 -9.17 -7.42 -0.98
N LEU A 111 -9.14 -6.23 -0.37
CA LEU A 111 -8.53 -6.01 0.93
C LEU A 111 -9.64 -5.95 1.99
N ILE A 112 -9.54 -6.82 3.00
CA ILE A 112 -10.48 -6.93 4.11
C ILE A 112 -9.71 -6.63 5.40
N VAL A 113 -10.11 -5.56 6.08
CA VAL A 113 -9.43 -5.09 7.29
C VAL A 113 -10.44 -4.99 8.42
N ASP A 114 -10.12 -5.61 9.54
CA ASP A 114 -10.89 -5.46 10.77
C ASP A 114 -10.70 -4.05 11.36
N GLY A 115 -11.76 -3.52 11.95
CA GLY A 115 -11.81 -2.14 12.45
C GLY A 115 -10.84 -1.87 13.61
N THR A 116 -10.31 -2.90 14.27
CA THR A 116 -9.23 -2.76 15.26
C THR A 116 -7.86 -2.61 14.60
N VAL A 117 -7.66 -3.25 13.45
CA VAL A 117 -6.40 -3.23 12.69
C VAL A 117 -6.22 -1.92 11.94
N ILE A 118 -7.31 -1.32 11.49
CA ILE A 118 -7.25 -0.05 10.77
C ILE A 118 -6.56 1.05 11.59
N ASP A 119 -6.80 1.10 12.90
CA ASP A 119 -6.17 2.09 13.78
C ASP A 119 -4.64 1.92 13.80
N THR A 120 -4.14 0.69 13.72
CA THR A 120 -2.71 0.41 13.61
C THR A 120 -2.16 0.83 12.24
N PHE A 121 -2.92 0.62 11.17
CA PHE A 121 -2.50 1.04 9.82
C PHE A 121 -2.48 2.55 9.62
N LEU A 122 -3.28 3.29 10.41
CA LEU A 122 -3.24 4.75 10.44
C LEU A 122 -2.07 5.31 11.26
N GLU A 123 -1.29 4.46 11.95
CA GLU A 123 -0.04 4.91 12.57
C GLU A 123 1.01 5.25 11.50
N LYS A 124 1.84 6.25 11.79
CA LYS A 124 2.86 6.79 10.87
C LYS A 124 3.82 5.74 10.29
N GLU A 125 4.06 4.65 11.03
CA GLU A 125 4.94 3.56 10.59
C GLU A 125 4.33 2.74 9.44
N PHE A 126 3.00 2.60 9.43
CA PHE A 126 2.26 1.79 8.47
C PHE A 126 1.63 2.63 7.36
N GLU A 127 1.26 3.87 7.67
CA GLU A 127 0.48 4.77 6.82
C GLU A 127 0.96 4.79 5.36
N MET A 128 2.26 5.00 5.14
CA MET A 128 2.81 5.10 3.77
C MET A 128 2.67 3.81 2.96
N LYS A 129 2.80 2.65 3.60
CA LYS A 129 2.68 1.35 2.92
C LYS A 129 1.23 0.94 2.75
N PHE A 130 0.38 1.30 3.72
CA PHE A 130 -1.04 0.97 3.68
C PHE A 130 -1.79 1.76 2.59
N PHE A 131 -1.40 3.01 2.32
CA PHE A 131 -2.02 3.85 1.29
C PHE A 131 -1.37 3.77 -0.10
N TYR A 132 -0.31 2.98 -0.25
CA TYR A 132 0.33 2.69 -1.54
C TYR A 132 -0.48 1.66 -2.34
#